data_AF-A0A542ZGW9-F1
#
_entry.id   AF-A0A542ZGW9-F1
#
_cell.length_a   1.000
_cell.length_b   1.000
_cell.length_c   1.000
_cell.angle_alpha   90.00
_cell.angle_beta   90.00
_cell.angle_gamma   90.00
#
_symmetry.space_group_name_H-M   'P 1'
#
loop_
_entity.id
_entity.type
_entity.pdbx_description
1 polymer ?
#
loop_
_entity_poly.entity_id
_entity_poly.type
_entity_poly.pdbx_seq_one_letter_code
_entity_poly.pdbx_strand_id
1 'polypeptide(L)'
;MRRTLLLLSLTLSALGCATATASALPSPDPTRAPVGLVGPYAAPPFASQCRFLRYGEGEQPPLGVAGRDPLCVEYAKRDITVDNGGAARFLLAEPSRFAVAGQACRYWQVDHWSVQVDRADTAVVTWDGSYWFDRTQGTAGARLRNLAVDGQPVGIATAAEAVRPVSAALADQLLRYAGGPSGGGLALTPPPATLACPRVAS
;
A
#
# COMPACT_ATOMS: atom_id res chain seq x y z
N MET A 1 14.60 67.33 -38.76
CA MET A 1 15.87 66.57 -38.79
C MET A 1 15.79 65.52 -37.67
N ARG A 2 15.27 64.31 -37.90
CA ARG A 2 15.99 63.08 -38.31
C ARG A 2 17.21 62.75 -37.43
N ARG A 3 17.06 61.80 -36.50
CA ARG A 3 18.02 60.70 -36.29
C ARG A 3 17.40 59.51 -35.52
N THR A 4 17.45 58.40 -36.25
CA THR A 4 16.97 57.03 -36.08
C THR A 4 17.74 56.23 -35.02
N LEU A 5 17.18 55.05 -34.67
CA LEU A 5 17.80 53.81 -34.12
C LEU A 5 17.62 53.62 -32.60
N LEU A 6 17.23 52.47 -32.05
CA LEU A 6 17.24 51.09 -32.57
C LEU A 6 16.24 50.25 -31.73
N LEU A 7 15.39 49.47 -32.40
CA LEU A 7 14.53 48.45 -31.77
C LEU A 7 15.41 47.33 -31.19
N LEU A 8 15.12 46.90 -29.95
CA LEU A 8 15.50 45.56 -29.48
C LEU A 8 14.21 44.75 -29.25
N SER A 9 13.78 44.10 -30.32
CA SER A 9 12.73 43.09 -30.31
C SER A 9 13.31 41.81 -29.70
N LEU A 10 13.00 41.50 -28.44
CA LEU A 10 13.22 40.14 -27.94
C LEU A 10 12.10 39.24 -28.45
N THR A 11 12.45 38.47 -29.47
CA THR A 11 11.68 37.37 -30.04
C THR A 11 11.37 36.34 -28.95
N LEU A 12 10.08 36.15 -28.67
CA LEU A 12 9.53 35.07 -27.86
C LEU A 12 9.63 33.77 -28.68
N SER A 13 10.77 33.08 -28.59
CA SER A 13 10.96 31.80 -29.25
C SER A 13 10.17 30.71 -28.53
N ALA A 14 9.34 30.02 -29.31
CA ALA A 14 8.49 28.89 -28.94
C ALA A 14 9.24 27.82 -28.14
N LEU A 15 8.81 27.58 -26.90
CA LEU A 15 9.04 26.30 -26.23
C LEU A 15 7.84 25.40 -26.56
N GLY A 16 8.12 24.35 -27.33
CA GLY A 16 7.15 23.42 -27.86
C GLY A 16 6.27 22.79 -26.79
N CYS A 17 4.98 22.70 -27.08
CA CYS A 17 4.08 21.74 -26.47
C CYS A 17 4.64 20.34 -26.68
N ALA A 18 5.37 19.82 -25.70
CA ALA A 18 5.53 18.39 -25.54
C ALA A 18 4.14 17.84 -25.22
N THR A 19 3.50 17.21 -26.21
CA THR A 19 2.32 16.39 -26.00
C THR A 19 2.72 15.24 -25.07
N ALA A 20 2.47 15.42 -23.77
CA ALA A 20 2.48 14.32 -22.82
C ALA A 20 1.44 13.32 -23.31
N THR A 21 1.89 12.21 -23.88
CA THR A 21 1.06 11.03 -24.08
C THR A 21 0.58 10.61 -22.69
N ALA A 22 -0.65 10.96 -22.35
CA ALA A 22 -1.34 10.42 -21.20
C ALA A 22 -1.32 8.89 -21.37
N SER A 23 -0.43 8.24 -20.63
CA SER A 23 -0.43 6.78 -20.53
C SER A 23 -1.76 6.43 -19.87
N ALA A 24 -2.72 5.97 -20.68
CA ALA A 24 -3.96 5.43 -20.15
C ALA A 24 -3.59 4.24 -19.27
N LEU A 25 -3.62 4.44 -17.94
CA LEU A 25 -3.57 3.34 -17.00
C LEU A 25 -4.73 2.41 -17.37
N PRO A 26 -4.49 1.09 -17.51
CA PRO A 26 -5.55 0.15 -17.81
C PRO A 26 -6.66 0.32 -16.77
N SER A 27 -7.88 0.61 -17.23
CA SER A 27 -9.04 0.64 -16.35
C SER A 27 -9.21 -0.76 -15.76
N PRO A 28 -9.39 -0.87 -14.42
CA PRO A 28 -9.63 -2.17 -13.81
C PRO A 28 -10.87 -2.79 -14.43
N ASP A 29 -10.72 -3.99 -15.00
CA ASP A 29 -11.81 -4.76 -15.60
C ASP A 29 -12.82 -5.13 -14.49
N PRO A 30 -14.07 -4.61 -14.53
CA PRO A 30 -15.08 -4.88 -13.52
C PRO A 30 -15.52 -6.35 -13.50
N THR A 31 -15.14 -7.13 -14.52
CA THR A 31 -15.46 -8.55 -14.67
C THR A 31 -14.45 -9.47 -13.99
N ARG A 32 -13.31 -8.95 -13.51
CA ARG A 32 -12.36 -9.76 -12.74
C ARG A 32 -12.98 -10.06 -11.38
N ALA A 33 -13.43 -11.31 -11.20
CA ALA A 33 -13.91 -11.80 -9.91
C ALA A 33 -12.89 -11.41 -8.82
N PRO A 34 -13.35 -10.88 -7.66
CA PRO A 34 -12.45 -10.64 -6.53
C PRO A 34 -11.66 -11.92 -6.28
N VAL A 35 -10.34 -11.82 -6.17
CA VAL A 35 -9.53 -12.97 -5.75
C VAL A 35 -10.04 -13.35 -4.36
N GLY A 36 -10.83 -14.42 -4.31
CA GLY A 36 -11.54 -14.84 -3.10
C GLY A 36 -10.54 -15.27 -2.03
N LEU A 37 -10.90 -15.02 -0.77
CA LEU A 37 -10.16 -15.60 0.36
C LEU A 37 -10.20 -17.12 0.22
N VAL A 38 -9.03 -17.75 0.22
CA VAL A 38 -8.88 -19.21 0.09
C VAL A 38 -8.89 -19.89 1.47
N GLY A 39 -8.79 -19.11 2.55
CA GLY A 39 -8.87 -19.61 3.92
C GLY A 39 -8.71 -18.51 4.98
N PRO A 40 -8.73 -18.88 6.28
CA PRO A 40 -8.41 -17.94 7.35
C PRO A 40 -6.96 -17.46 7.25
N TYR A 41 -6.67 -16.28 7.81
CA TYR A 41 -5.29 -15.83 7.95
C TYR A 41 -4.47 -16.80 8.80
N ALA A 42 -3.27 -17.13 8.30
CA ALA A 42 -2.19 -17.74 9.07
C ALA A 42 -0.97 -16.80 9.07
N ALA A 43 -0.11 -16.92 10.08
CA ALA A 43 1.21 -16.30 10.01
C ALA A 43 2.02 -16.87 8.83
N PRO A 44 2.93 -16.11 8.21
CA PRO A 44 3.68 -16.61 7.07
C PRO A 44 4.52 -17.84 7.45
N PRO A 45 4.64 -18.86 6.58
CA PRO A 45 5.45 -20.05 6.85
C PRO A 45 6.93 -19.75 7.18
N PHE A 46 7.44 -18.63 6.65
CA PHE A 46 8.79 -18.15 6.87
C PHE A 46 8.94 -17.22 8.10
N ALA A 47 7.91 -17.08 8.95
CA ALA A 47 7.91 -16.14 10.08
C ALA A 47 9.12 -16.28 11.01
N SER A 48 9.58 -17.50 11.27
CA SER A 48 10.75 -17.78 12.12
C SER A 48 12.07 -17.27 11.56
N GLN A 49 12.12 -16.96 10.25
CA GLN A 49 13.30 -16.44 9.55
C GLN A 49 13.32 -14.90 9.53
N CYS A 50 12.25 -14.24 9.99
CA CYS A 50 12.13 -12.80 9.89
C CYS A 50 13.02 -12.05 10.88
N ARG A 51 13.73 -11.06 10.34
CA ARG A 51 14.37 -9.98 11.10
C ARG A 51 13.79 -8.65 10.62
N PHE A 52 12.93 -8.05 11.44
CA PHE A 52 12.20 -6.84 11.06
C PHE A 52 13.13 -5.65 10.90
N LEU A 53 13.09 -5.04 9.71
CA LEU A 53 13.58 -3.69 9.46
C LEU A 53 12.48 -2.70 9.87
N ARG A 54 12.80 -1.77 10.75
CA ARG A 54 11.83 -0.79 11.27
C ARG A 54 12.03 0.54 10.59
N TYR A 55 10.94 1.13 10.15
CA TYR A 55 10.91 2.41 9.45
C TYR A 55 9.93 3.34 10.15
N GLY A 56 10.39 4.55 10.46
CA GLY A 56 9.60 5.61 11.07
C GLY A 56 8.61 6.28 10.12
N GLU A 57 7.92 7.30 10.63
CA GLU A 57 6.93 8.08 9.90
C GLU A 57 7.53 8.73 8.64
N GLY A 58 6.99 8.38 7.47
CA GLY A 58 7.49 8.88 6.18
C GLY A 58 8.87 8.37 5.78
N GLU A 59 9.48 7.46 6.54
CA GLU A 59 10.77 6.89 6.19
C GLU A 59 10.65 5.96 4.97
N GLN A 60 11.62 6.10 4.07
CA GLN A 60 11.72 5.33 2.84
C GLN A 60 12.72 4.19 3.00
N PRO A 61 12.32 2.94 2.72
CA PRO A 61 13.27 1.85 2.70
C PRO A 61 14.31 2.09 1.58
N PRO A 62 15.61 1.97 1.86
CA PRO A 62 16.62 2.12 0.82
C PRO A 62 16.52 0.97 -0.18
N LEU A 63 16.63 1.26 -1.48
CA LEU A 63 16.45 0.25 -2.54
C LEU A 63 17.38 -0.97 -2.41
N GLY A 64 18.53 -0.83 -1.75
CA GLY A 64 19.45 -1.93 -1.49
C GLY A 64 18.89 -3.08 -0.64
N VAL A 65 17.74 -2.91 0.02
CA VAL A 65 17.06 -4.01 0.75
C VAL A 65 16.21 -4.90 -0.15
N ALA A 66 15.98 -4.51 -1.41
CA ALA A 66 15.01 -5.12 -2.30
C ALA A 66 15.35 -6.54 -2.81
N GLY A 67 16.48 -7.11 -2.39
CA GLY A 67 16.87 -8.51 -2.64
C GLY A 67 16.89 -9.41 -1.40
N ARG A 68 16.45 -8.91 -0.22
CA ARG A 68 16.40 -9.74 1.00
C ARG A 68 15.26 -10.75 0.90
N ASP A 69 15.51 -11.97 1.39
CA ASP A 69 14.53 -13.04 1.37
C ASP A 69 14.61 -13.93 2.64
N PRO A 70 13.61 -13.89 3.54
CA PRO A 70 12.44 -13.03 3.49
C PRO A 70 12.78 -11.56 3.80
N LEU A 71 12.10 -10.63 3.12
CA LEU A 71 12.10 -9.21 3.48
C LEU A 71 10.97 -8.95 4.48
N CYS A 72 11.33 -8.64 5.73
CA CYS A 72 10.36 -8.37 6.79
C CYS A 72 10.51 -6.93 7.28
N VAL A 73 9.42 -6.17 7.24
CA VAL A 73 9.42 -4.73 7.51
C VAL A 73 8.29 -4.34 8.45
N GLU A 74 8.57 -3.33 9.28
CA GLU A 74 7.61 -2.73 10.21
C GLU A 74 7.57 -1.23 9.93
N TYR A 75 6.40 -0.70 9.56
CA TYR A 75 6.21 0.72 9.28
C TYR A 75 5.38 1.38 10.38
N ALA A 76 5.92 2.45 10.95
CA ALA A 76 5.13 3.42 11.68
C ALA A 76 4.35 4.28 10.66
N LYS A 77 3.01 4.25 10.76
CA LYS A 77 2.07 5.02 9.95
C LYS A 77 1.07 5.72 10.88
N ARG A 78 1.58 6.25 11.99
CA ARG A 78 0.80 6.85 13.07
C ARG A 78 0.67 8.36 12.93
N ASP A 79 1.45 8.98 12.05
CA ASP A 79 1.44 10.42 11.82
C ASP A 79 0.88 10.74 10.43
N ILE A 80 -0.29 10.18 10.11
CA ILE A 80 -1.03 10.52 8.89
C ILE A 80 -1.92 11.72 9.21
N THR A 81 -1.28 12.88 9.23
CA THR A 81 -1.84 14.16 9.66
C THR A 81 -1.78 15.22 8.58
N VAL A 82 -2.69 16.19 8.66
CA VAL A 82 -2.72 17.35 7.76
C VAL A 82 -1.88 18.49 8.32
N ASP A 83 -1.92 18.72 9.64
CA ASP A 83 -1.28 19.86 10.31
C ASP A 83 0.25 19.94 10.12
N ASN A 84 0.92 18.79 9.97
CA ASN A 84 2.37 18.71 9.86
C ASN A 84 2.88 18.13 8.52
N GLY A 85 1.96 17.93 7.55
CA GLY A 85 2.28 17.30 6.27
C GLY A 85 2.58 15.80 6.35
N GLY A 86 2.19 15.12 7.42
CA GLY A 86 2.39 13.69 7.63
C GLY A 86 1.76 12.83 6.55
N ALA A 87 0.56 13.19 6.09
CA ALA A 87 -0.07 12.56 4.92
C ALA A 87 0.80 12.68 3.66
N ALA A 88 1.42 13.84 3.40
CA ALA A 88 2.29 14.04 2.24
C ALA A 88 3.58 13.22 2.37
N ARG A 89 4.23 13.22 3.54
CA ARG A 89 5.42 12.40 3.80
C ARG A 89 5.14 10.91 3.64
N PHE A 90 3.97 10.45 4.10
CA PHE A 90 3.50 9.08 3.89
C PHE A 90 3.39 8.74 2.40
N LEU A 91 2.65 9.55 1.63
CA LEU A 91 2.44 9.32 0.20
C LEU A 91 3.75 9.35 -0.59
N LEU A 92 4.67 10.26 -0.25
CA LEU A 92 5.99 10.32 -0.86
C LEU A 92 6.85 9.08 -0.57
N ALA A 93 6.60 8.38 0.55
CA ALA A 93 7.32 7.17 0.90
C ALA A 93 6.76 5.90 0.25
N GLU A 94 5.48 5.90 -0.14
CA GLU A 94 4.82 4.72 -0.71
C GLU A 94 5.51 4.14 -1.96
N PRO A 95 5.97 4.93 -2.95
CA PRO A 95 6.62 4.38 -4.13
C PRO A 95 7.83 3.49 -3.79
N SER A 96 8.68 3.92 -2.86
CA SER A 96 9.84 3.14 -2.40
C SER A 96 9.41 1.88 -1.66
N ARG A 97 8.35 1.94 -0.85
CA ARG A 97 7.79 0.78 -0.13
C ARG A 97 7.24 -0.27 -1.10
N PHE A 98 6.53 0.16 -2.13
CA PHE A 98 6.06 -0.72 -3.19
C PHE A 98 7.22 -1.30 -4.01
N ALA A 99 8.24 -0.50 -4.32
CA ALA A 99 9.40 -0.98 -5.09
C ALA A 99 10.15 -2.10 -4.36
N VAL A 100 10.43 -1.95 -3.06
CA VAL A 100 11.12 -2.99 -2.28
C VAL A 100 10.25 -4.23 -2.07
N ALA A 101 8.95 -4.05 -1.79
CA ALA A 101 8.03 -5.18 -1.67
C ALA A 101 7.87 -5.93 -2.99
N GLY A 102 7.78 -5.22 -4.12
CA GLY A 102 7.57 -5.79 -5.44
C GLY A 102 8.69 -6.73 -5.89
N GLN A 103 9.91 -6.52 -5.40
CA GLN A 103 11.11 -7.30 -5.75
C GLN A 103 11.35 -8.50 -4.82
N ALA A 104 10.69 -8.57 -3.67
CA ALA A 104 10.85 -9.66 -2.73
C ALA A 104 10.16 -10.96 -3.22
N CYS A 105 10.71 -12.09 -2.81
CA CYS A 105 10.11 -13.41 -3.02
C CYS A 105 9.20 -13.82 -1.87
N ARG A 106 9.68 -13.64 -0.65
CA ARG A 106 8.91 -13.73 0.58
C ARG A 106 8.94 -12.38 1.27
N TYR A 107 7.78 -11.82 1.53
CA TYR A 107 7.63 -10.49 2.11
C TYR A 107 6.65 -10.53 3.26
N TRP A 108 6.98 -9.87 4.36
CA TRP A 108 6.05 -9.66 5.47
C TRP A 108 6.15 -8.22 5.98
N GLN A 109 5.03 -7.52 5.92
CA GLN A 109 4.84 -6.18 6.43
C GLN A 109 3.93 -6.19 7.65
N VAL A 110 4.33 -5.46 8.68
CA VAL A 110 3.48 -5.05 9.79
C VAL A 110 3.38 -3.53 9.78
N ASP A 111 2.16 -3.02 9.89
CA ASP A 111 1.89 -1.58 9.90
C ASP A 111 1.13 -1.17 11.15
N HIS A 112 1.39 0.05 11.60
CA HIS A 112 0.67 0.70 12.68
C HIS A 112 0.02 1.99 12.20
N TRP A 113 -1.29 1.98 11.98
CA TRP A 113 -2.02 3.09 11.37
C TRP A 113 -2.70 3.99 12.39
N SER A 114 -2.58 5.30 12.19
CA SER A 114 -3.39 6.34 12.83
C SER A 114 -3.58 7.49 11.86
N VAL A 115 -4.84 7.84 11.59
CA VAL A 115 -5.22 8.97 10.76
C VAL A 115 -5.94 9.99 11.61
N GLN A 116 -5.47 11.22 11.59
CA GLN A 116 -5.98 12.32 12.41
C GLN A 116 -5.81 13.65 11.69
N VAL A 117 -6.59 14.66 12.05
CA VAL A 117 -6.50 15.98 11.39
C VAL A 117 -5.30 16.74 11.95
N ASP A 118 -5.24 16.85 13.29
CA ASP A 118 -4.12 17.36 14.05
C ASP A 118 -3.51 16.27 14.97
N ARG A 119 -2.23 16.40 15.32
CA ARG A 119 -1.57 15.49 16.29
C ARG A 119 -2.18 15.50 17.69
N ALA A 120 -2.82 16.58 18.10
CA ALA A 120 -3.51 16.69 19.39
C ALA A 120 -4.89 16.01 19.39
N ASP A 121 -5.45 15.71 18.21
CA ASP A 121 -6.76 15.11 18.09
C ASP A 121 -6.76 13.62 18.41
N THR A 122 -7.91 13.12 18.85
CA THR A 122 -8.21 11.69 18.78
C THR A 122 -8.13 11.24 17.33
N ALA A 123 -7.46 10.11 17.09
CA ALA A 123 -7.41 9.52 15.77
C ALA A 123 -8.80 9.15 15.26
N VAL A 124 -9.12 9.65 14.06
CA VAL A 124 -10.37 9.38 13.34
C VAL A 124 -10.46 7.89 13.04
N VAL A 125 -9.34 7.26 12.64
CA VAL A 125 -9.27 5.82 12.43
C VAL A 125 -7.88 5.28 12.79
N THR A 126 -7.84 4.13 13.44
CA THR A 126 -6.60 3.40 13.77
C THR A 126 -6.77 1.91 13.47
N TRP A 127 -5.68 1.24 13.09
CA TRP A 127 -5.61 -0.21 13.01
C TRP A 127 -4.17 -0.71 12.92
N ASP A 128 -3.96 -1.99 13.23
CA ASP A 128 -2.71 -2.69 12.97
C ASP A 128 -2.88 -3.62 11.76
N GLY A 129 -2.02 -3.45 10.76
CA GLY A 129 -1.98 -4.26 9.56
C GLY A 129 -0.91 -5.35 9.63
N SER A 130 -1.19 -6.52 9.07
CA SER A 130 -0.18 -7.55 8.83
C SER A 130 -0.42 -8.21 7.48
N TYR A 131 0.50 -8.00 6.55
CA TYR A 131 0.38 -8.41 5.15
C TYR A 131 1.61 -9.19 4.75
N TRP A 132 1.42 -10.38 4.18
CA TRP A 132 2.53 -11.18 3.70
C TRP A 132 2.21 -11.89 2.39
N PHE A 133 3.27 -12.20 1.65
CA PHE A 133 3.19 -13.11 0.53
C PHE A 133 4.42 -14.03 0.49
N ASP A 134 4.23 -15.21 -0.07
CA ASP A 134 5.26 -16.16 -0.46
C ASP A 134 5.03 -16.55 -1.93
N ARG A 135 5.84 -15.97 -2.83
CA ARG A 135 5.76 -16.28 -4.27
C ARG A 135 6.34 -17.65 -4.61
N THR A 136 7.15 -18.24 -3.73
CA THR A 136 7.69 -19.59 -3.93
C THR A 136 6.62 -20.65 -3.70
N GLN A 137 5.69 -20.39 -2.78
CA GLN A 137 4.56 -21.25 -2.46
C GLN A 137 3.23 -20.80 -3.07
N GLY A 138 3.18 -19.61 -3.68
CA GLY A 138 1.96 -19.06 -4.28
C GLY A 138 0.89 -18.71 -3.25
N THR A 139 1.28 -18.31 -2.04
CA THR A 139 0.35 -18.00 -0.94
C THR A 139 0.55 -16.57 -0.44
N ALA A 140 -0.51 -15.99 0.13
CA ALA A 140 -0.47 -14.70 0.78
C ALA A 140 -1.47 -14.63 1.93
N GLY A 141 -1.33 -13.63 2.79
CA GLY A 141 -2.27 -13.39 3.88
C GLY A 141 -2.32 -11.92 4.26
N ALA A 142 -3.51 -11.46 4.63
CA ALA A 142 -3.77 -10.12 5.13
C ALA A 142 -4.62 -10.19 6.40
N ARG A 143 -4.16 -9.50 7.44
CA ARG A 143 -4.85 -9.38 8.72
C ARG A 143 -4.95 -7.92 9.13
N LEU A 144 -6.13 -7.53 9.61
CA LEU A 144 -6.39 -6.25 10.25
C LEU A 144 -6.77 -6.53 11.70
N ARG A 145 -6.14 -5.83 12.63
CA ARG A 145 -6.42 -5.93 14.08
C ARG A 145 -6.64 -4.55 14.67
N ASN A 146 -7.28 -4.49 15.83
CA ASN A 146 -7.41 -3.28 16.62
C ASN A 146 -8.01 -2.10 15.84
N LEU A 147 -9.00 -2.37 14.96
CA LEU A 147 -9.71 -1.31 14.28
C LEU A 147 -10.45 -0.46 15.32
N ALA A 148 -10.21 0.84 15.29
CA ALA A 148 -11.01 1.80 16.04
C ALA A 148 -11.33 3.02 15.18
N VAL A 149 -12.53 3.58 15.38
CA VAL A 149 -12.99 4.83 14.79
C VAL A 149 -13.36 5.77 15.92
N ASP A 150 -12.83 6.99 15.90
CA ASP A 150 -12.98 7.98 16.98
C ASP A 150 -12.67 7.39 18.38
N GLY A 151 -11.62 6.57 18.45
CA GLY A 151 -11.19 5.88 19.66
C GLY A 151 -12.08 4.70 20.11
N GLN A 152 -13.19 4.41 19.43
CA GLN A 152 -14.06 3.28 19.73
C GLN A 152 -13.69 2.04 18.90
N PRO A 153 -13.47 0.86 19.52
CA PRO A 153 -13.24 -0.37 18.78
C PRO A 153 -14.39 -0.69 17.83
N VAL A 154 -14.08 -0.93 16.56
CA VAL A 154 -15.06 -1.28 15.52
C VAL A 154 -14.90 -2.74 15.13
N GLY A 155 -15.96 -3.52 15.35
CA GLY A 155 -16.05 -4.89 14.84
C GLY A 155 -16.28 -4.92 13.33
N ILE A 156 -15.86 -6.01 12.67
CA ILE A 156 -16.00 -6.13 11.21
C ILE A 156 -17.46 -6.11 10.75
N ALA A 157 -18.40 -6.61 11.57
CA ALA A 157 -19.83 -6.51 11.27
C ALA A 157 -20.30 -5.05 11.16
N THR A 158 -19.94 -4.22 12.15
CA THR A 158 -20.23 -2.78 12.15
C THR A 158 -19.57 -2.06 10.98
N ALA A 159 -18.31 -2.41 10.65
CA ALA A 159 -17.64 -1.86 9.47
C ALA A 159 -18.36 -2.26 8.16
N ALA A 160 -18.83 -3.51 8.05
CA ALA A 160 -19.57 -3.97 6.89
C ALA A 160 -20.93 -3.26 6.75
N GLU A 161 -21.65 -3.05 7.85
CA GLU A 161 -22.90 -2.27 7.84
C GLU A 161 -22.67 -0.84 7.38
N ALA A 162 -21.64 -0.17 7.89
CA ALA A 162 -21.31 1.21 7.52
C ALA A 162 -20.93 1.35 6.04
N VAL A 163 -20.25 0.37 5.45
CA VAL A 163 -19.79 0.40 4.06
C VAL A 163 -20.86 -0.06 3.07
N ARG A 164 -21.85 -0.87 3.51
CA ARG A 164 -22.88 -1.46 2.63
C ARG A 164 -23.62 -0.45 1.74
N PRO A 165 -23.98 0.77 2.19
CA PRO A 165 -24.60 1.78 1.32
C PRO A 165 -23.71 2.26 0.18
N VAL A 166 -22.38 2.21 0.35
CA VAL A 166 -21.40 2.65 -0.65
C VAL A 166 -20.97 1.48 -1.54
N SER A 167 -20.79 0.30 -0.96
CA SER A 167 -20.41 -0.92 -1.67
C SER A 167 -20.88 -2.18 -0.96
N ALA A 168 -21.97 -2.76 -1.45
CA ALA A 168 -22.49 -4.04 -0.96
C ALA A 168 -21.45 -5.16 -1.15
N ALA A 169 -20.71 -5.16 -2.27
CA ALA A 169 -19.67 -6.16 -2.54
C ALA A 169 -18.54 -6.12 -1.50
N LEU A 170 -18.10 -4.91 -1.10
CA LEU A 170 -17.09 -4.74 -0.06
C LEU A 170 -17.64 -5.13 1.32
N ALA A 171 -18.88 -4.76 1.64
CA ALA A 171 -19.54 -5.19 2.88
C ALA A 171 -19.62 -6.73 2.98
N ASP A 172 -20.02 -7.41 1.90
CA ASP A 172 -20.08 -8.87 1.89
C ASP A 172 -18.67 -9.49 1.98
N GLN A 173 -17.65 -8.85 1.40
CA GLN A 173 -16.26 -9.27 1.55
C GLN A 173 -15.76 -9.10 2.99
N LEU A 174 -16.10 -8.01 3.67
CA LEU A 174 -15.81 -7.80 5.08
C LEU A 174 -16.50 -8.87 5.95
N LEU A 175 -17.75 -9.21 5.68
CA LEU A 175 -18.45 -10.28 6.41
C LEU A 175 -17.81 -11.66 6.17
N ARG A 176 -17.40 -11.97 4.94
CA ARG A 176 -16.63 -13.20 4.65
C ARG A 176 -15.29 -13.22 5.39
N TYR A 177 -14.64 -12.06 5.49
CA TYR A 177 -13.40 -11.87 6.24
C TYR A 177 -13.62 -12.03 7.76
N ALA A 178 -14.79 -11.65 8.27
CA ALA A 178 -15.19 -11.79 9.68
C ALA A 178 -15.48 -13.25 10.09
N GLY A 179 -15.83 -14.12 9.13
CA GLY A 179 -16.03 -15.55 9.39
C GLY A 179 -14.76 -16.31 9.78
N GLY A 180 -13.59 -15.67 9.70
CA GLY A 180 -12.29 -16.18 10.14
C GLY A 180 -11.69 -15.39 11.32
N PRO A 181 -10.43 -15.63 11.70
CA PRO A 181 -9.74 -15.01 12.84
C PRO A 181 -9.31 -13.56 12.58
N SER A 182 -10.21 -12.72 12.06
CA SER A 182 -9.98 -11.32 11.66
C SER A 182 -8.93 -11.16 10.55
N GLY A 183 -8.90 -12.09 9.60
CA GLY A 183 -7.87 -12.16 8.57
C GLY A 183 -8.20 -13.18 7.48
N GLY A 184 -7.67 -12.97 6.27
CA GLY A 184 -7.84 -13.88 5.14
C GLY A 184 -6.52 -14.29 4.48
N GLY A 185 -6.47 -15.53 4.01
CA GLY A 185 -5.42 -16.07 3.14
C GLY A 185 -5.84 -16.04 1.67
N LEU A 186 -4.88 -15.93 0.77
CA LEU A 186 -5.07 -15.85 -0.68
C LEU A 186 -4.10 -16.80 -1.39
N ALA A 187 -4.57 -17.42 -2.49
CA ALA A 187 -3.68 -18.03 -3.47
C ALA A 187 -3.25 -16.96 -4.47
N LEU A 188 -1.96 -16.92 -4.78
CA LEU A 188 -1.39 -15.99 -5.76
C LEU A 188 -1.33 -16.64 -7.13
N THR A 189 -1.66 -15.86 -8.16
CA THR A 189 -1.26 -16.24 -9.52
C THR A 189 0.28 -16.18 -9.61
N PRO A 190 0.93 -17.19 -10.20
CA PRO A 190 2.38 -17.15 -10.42
C PRO A 190 2.76 -15.87 -11.18
N PRO A 191 3.80 -15.15 -10.74
CA PRO A 191 4.26 -13.97 -11.48
C PRO A 191 4.84 -14.39 -12.85
N PRO A 192 4.91 -13.46 -13.82
CA PRO A 192 5.62 -13.71 -15.08
C PRO A 192 7.07 -14.15 -14.82
N ALA A 193 7.65 -14.93 -15.73
CA ALA A 193 8.95 -15.59 -15.54
C ALA A 193 10.12 -14.65 -15.17
N THR A 194 10.02 -13.36 -15.53
CA THR A 194 10.99 -12.31 -15.19
C THR A 194 10.99 -11.90 -13.71
N LEU A 195 9.97 -12.30 -12.95
CA LEU A 195 9.83 -12.10 -11.49
C LEU A 195 9.81 -13.46 -10.76
N ALA A 196 10.28 -14.53 -11.42
CA ALA A 196 10.26 -15.87 -10.86
C ALA A 196 11.25 -15.97 -9.69
N CYS A 197 10.73 -16.42 -8.56
CA CYS A 197 11.53 -16.74 -7.40
C CYS A 197 12.18 -18.12 -7.56
N PRO A 198 13.46 -18.29 -7.16
CA PRO A 198 14.05 -19.63 -7.11
C PRO A 198 13.16 -20.51 -6.22
N ARG A 199 12.70 -21.64 -6.77
CA ARG A 199 11.92 -22.60 -6.00
C ARG A 199 12.81 -23.17 -4.90
N VAL A 200 12.29 -23.23 -3.68
CA VAL A 200 12.93 -23.98 -2.60
C VAL A 200 12.91 -25.46 -3.02
N ALA A 201 14.07 -26.08 -3.15
CA ALA A 201 14.15 -27.52 -3.33
C ALA A 201 13.63 -28.19 -2.04
N SER A 202 12.61 -29.02 -2.18
CA SER A 202 12.01 -29.80 -1.10
C SER A 202 13.02 -30.76 -0.46
#